data_AF-X1KY37-F1
#
_entry.id   AF-X1KY37-F1
#
_cell.length_a   1.000
_cell.length_b   1.000
_cell.length_c   1.000
_cell.angle_alpha   90.00
_cell.angle_beta   90.00
_cell.angle_gamma   90.00
#
_symmetry.space_group_name_H-M   'P 1'
#
loop_
_entity.id
_entity.type
_entity.pdbx_description
1 polymer ?
#
loop_
_entity_poly.entity_id
_entity_poly.type
_entity_poly.pdbx_seq_one_letter_code
_entity_poly.pdbx_strand_id
1 'polypeptide(L)'
;MDDLEKLQEFEKTRGKLRLPLDIKPCITDLLNGHNPASKQGLNPFIIACELHRVGKNQQQIKSLLTKVNVKPSKLRSALKSALTGRYGYACPGLEEKGLCLFKSRFDCWWFDKIPRESQKEWREDDFWRYHWPDKLGSARSMLYLAIRQVEKLKGYQAGSRLYVSWDQLQRVSGVNRQTIKPGLEALEKIGLITYKPGQKRVKGSKGLATEVVRIIPIPKP
;
A
#
# COMPACT_ATOMS: atom_id res chain seq x y z
N MET A 1 7.12 -15.24 24.80
CA MET A 1 7.92 -14.37 23.93
C MET A 1 6.98 -13.28 23.45
N ASP A 2 7.19 -12.08 23.97
CA ASP A 2 6.33 -10.91 23.79
C ASP A 2 6.33 -10.50 22.30
N ASP A 3 5.20 -10.04 21.77
CA ASP A 3 5.10 -9.65 20.36
C ASP A 3 6.05 -8.48 20.04
N LEU A 4 6.37 -7.67 21.05
CA LEU A 4 7.37 -6.61 20.98
C LEU A 4 8.79 -7.16 20.73
N GLU A 5 9.18 -8.24 21.40
CA GLU A 5 10.50 -8.88 21.26
C GLU A 5 10.69 -9.44 19.85
N LYS A 6 9.66 -10.12 19.32
CA LYS A 6 9.67 -10.65 17.95
C LYS A 6 9.78 -9.55 16.89
N LEU A 7 9.13 -8.42 17.12
CA LEU A 7 9.19 -7.27 16.21
C LEU A 7 10.60 -6.63 16.21
N GLN A 8 11.22 -6.50 17.37
CA GLN A 8 12.60 -6.02 17.50
C GLN A 8 13.60 -6.96 16.83
N GLU A 9 13.45 -8.27 17.01
CA GLU A 9 14.29 -9.28 16.36
C GLU A 9 14.13 -9.28 14.82
N PHE A 10 12.89 -9.13 14.34
CA PHE A 10 12.60 -8.93 12.93
C PHE A 10 13.29 -7.68 12.37
N GLU A 11 13.13 -6.53 13.02
CA GLU A 11 13.73 -5.26 12.57
C GLU A 11 15.26 -5.33 12.55
N LYS A 12 15.86 -5.94 13.57
CA LYS A 12 17.30 -6.18 13.64
C LYS A 12 17.78 -7.05 12.48
N THR A 13 17.07 -8.12 12.18
CA THR A 13 17.44 -9.07 11.11
C THR A 13 17.21 -8.45 9.72
N ARG A 14 16.10 -7.71 9.55
CA ARG A 14 15.78 -6.93 8.35
C ARG A 14 16.88 -5.91 8.05
N GLY A 15 17.34 -5.19 9.08
CA GLY A 15 18.45 -4.24 9.00
C GLY A 15 19.77 -4.92 8.60
N LYS A 16 20.14 -6.01 9.26
CA LYS A 16 21.34 -6.82 8.94
C LYS A 16 21.37 -7.27 7.49
N LEU A 17 20.22 -7.71 6.96
CA LEU A 17 20.07 -8.21 5.60
C LEU A 17 19.76 -7.11 4.55
N ARG A 18 19.64 -5.84 4.97
CA ARG A 18 19.28 -4.69 4.11
C ARG A 18 18.02 -4.95 3.28
N LEU A 19 17.01 -5.52 3.94
CA LEU A 19 15.72 -5.85 3.32
C LEU A 19 14.76 -4.64 3.36
N PRO A 20 13.88 -4.49 2.34
CA PRO A 20 12.89 -3.41 2.30
C PRO A 20 11.91 -3.44 3.48
N LEU A 21 11.30 -2.28 3.78
CA LEU A 21 10.36 -2.13 4.90
C LEU A 21 9.10 -3.01 4.77
N ASP A 22 8.70 -3.34 3.55
CA ASP A 22 7.49 -4.12 3.28
C ASP A 22 7.75 -5.63 3.15
N ILE A 23 8.95 -6.11 3.52
CA ILE A 23 9.29 -7.54 3.47
C ILE A 23 8.57 -8.32 4.58
N LYS A 24 7.98 -9.47 4.25
CA LYS A 24 7.33 -10.34 5.25
C LYS A 24 8.37 -10.91 6.25
N PRO A 25 8.10 -10.91 7.58
CA PRO A 25 8.93 -11.51 8.62
C PRO A 25 9.25 -12.97 8.38
N CYS A 26 8.31 -13.74 7.83
CA CYS A 26 8.57 -15.12 7.45
C CYS A 26 9.68 -15.27 6.41
N ILE A 27 9.87 -14.30 5.53
CA ILE A 27 10.99 -14.30 4.58
C ILE A 27 12.30 -13.95 5.28
N THR A 28 12.27 -13.05 6.26
CA THR A 28 13.42 -12.72 7.10
C THR A 28 13.88 -13.94 7.91
N ASP A 29 12.97 -14.69 8.51
CA ASP A 29 13.28 -15.89 9.28
C ASP A 29 13.82 -17.02 8.41
N LEU A 30 13.22 -17.23 7.22
CA LEU A 30 13.72 -18.18 6.23
C LEU A 30 15.13 -17.82 5.74
N LEU A 31 15.44 -16.53 5.61
CA LEU A 31 16.78 -16.03 5.28
C LEU A 31 17.77 -16.17 6.43
N ASN A 32 17.29 -16.16 7.67
CA ASN A 32 18.11 -16.32 8.88
C ASN A 32 18.32 -17.79 9.29
N GLY A 33 17.86 -18.75 8.48
CA GLY A 33 18.07 -20.18 8.71
C GLY A 33 17.05 -20.83 9.65
N HIS A 34 16.06 -20.09 10.15
CA HIS A 34 14.93 -20.66 10.88
C HIS A 34 13.96 -21.31 9.91
N ASN A 35 13.82 -22.63 9.99
CA ASN A 35 12.95 -23.42 9.11
C ASN A 35 11.98 -24.24 9.98
N PRO A 36 10.71 -23.84 10.12
CA PRO A 36 9.80 -24.45 11.09
C PRO A 36 9.38 -25.87 10.75
N ALA A 37 9.53 -26.33 9.50
CA ALA A 37 9.19 -27.70 9.12
C ALA A 37 10.04 -28.18 7.93
N SER A 38 10.75 -29.28 8.12
CA SER A 38 11.51 -29.96 7.08
C SER A 38 10.65 -30.29 5.84
N LYS A 39 11.06 -29.84 4.66
CA LYS A 39 11.23 -30.66 3.43
C LYS A 39 11.83 -29.82 2.30
N GLN A 40 12.66 -30.48 1.51
CA GLN A 40 13.57 -29.91 0.53
C GLN A 40 12.91 -28.94 -0.49
N GLY A 41 13.53 -27.78 -0.72
CA GLY A 41 13.54 -27.13 -2.04
C GLY A 41 12.54 -26.00 -2.36
N LEU A 42 11.55 -25.71 -1.51
CA LEU A 42 10.55 -24.64 -1.78
C LEU A 42 10.99 -23.22 -1.38
N ASN A 43 12.00 -23.07 -0.51
CA ASN A 43 12.41 -21.79 0.05
C ASN A 43 12.98 -20.75 -0.96
N PRO A 44 13.84 -21.12 -1.93
CA PRO A 44 14.47 -20.11 -2.80
C PRO A 44 13.48 -19.39 -3.71
N PHE A 45 12.45 -20.09 -4.17
CA PHE A 45 11.45 -19.52 -5.06
C PHE A 45 10.52 -18.56 -4.31
N ILE A 46 10.05 -18.94 -3.12
CA ILE A 46 9.20 -18.08 -2.27
C ILE A 46 9.94 -16.79 -1.90
N ILE A 47 11.20 -16.92 -1.46
CA ILE A 47 12.06 -15.78 -1.14
C ILE A 47 12.30 -14.92 -2.39
N ALA A 48 12.59 -15.53 -3.55
CA ALA A 48 12.79 -14.78 -4.80
C ALA A 48 11.53 -14.02 -5.24
N CYS A 49 10.35 -14.63 -5.12
CA CYS A 49 9.08 -13.98 -5.42
C CYS A 49 8.84 -12.78 -4.51
N GLU A 50 9.03 -12.93 -3.19
CA GLU A 50 8.83 -11.82 -2.27
C GLU A 50 9.86 -10.72 -2.51
N LEU A 51 11.15 -11.06 -2.70
CA LEU A 51 12.19 -10.07 -2.97
C LEU A 51 11.93 -9.30 -4.27
N HIS A 52 11.44 -9.99 -5.31
CA HIS A 52 11.04 -9.33 -6.55
C HIS A 52 9.81 -8.42 -6.34
N ARG A 53 8.81 -8.88 -5.57
CA ARG A 53 7.62 -8.09 -5.21
C ARG A 53 7.99 -6.77 -4.54
N VAL A 54 8.98 -6.78 -3.65
CA VAL A 54 9.49 -5.57 -2.96
C VAL A 54 10.50 -4.78 -3.80
N GLY A 55 10.63 -5.07 -5.10
CA GLY A 55 11.40 -4.28 -6.06
C GLY A 55 12.90 -4.62 -6.14
N LYS A 56 13.36 -5.74 -5.60
CA LYS A 56 14.75 -6.19 -5.82
C LYS A 56 14.91 -6.72 -7.24
N ASN A 57 16.01 -6.35 -7.88
CA ASN A 57 16.35 -6.88 -9.21
C ASN A 57 16.96 -8.29 -9.12
N GLN A 58 17.05 -8.97 -10.27
CA GLN A 58 17.56 -10.34 -10.35
C GLN A 58 18.97 -10.52 -9.75
N GLN A 59 19.87 -9.56 -9.95
CA GLN A 59 21.24 -9.63 -9.42
C GLN A 59 21.25 -9.53 -7.89
N GLN A 60 20.43 -8.64 -7.32
CA GLN A 60 20.27 -8.48 -5.88
C GLN A 60 19.69 -9.74 -5.24
N ILE A 61 18.65 -10.31 -5.83
CA ILE A 61 18.03 -11.56 -5.35
C ILE A 61 19.06 -12.70 -5.37
N LYS A 62 19.80 -12.84 -6.49
CA LYS A 62 20.84 -13.85 -6.63
C LYS A 62 21.93 -13.71 -5.58
N SER A 63 22.43 -12.49 -5.36
CA SER A 63 23.46 -12.21 -4.36
C SER A 63 22.99 -12.61 -2.96
N LEU A 64 21.76 -12.25 -2.60
CA LEU A 64 21.20 -12.49 -1.28
C LEU A 64 20.94 -13.98 -1.03
N LEU A 65 20.37 -14.69 -2.00
CA LEU A 65 20.17 -16.15 -1.92
C LEU A 65 21.48 -16.94 -1.91
N THR A 66 22.53 -16.44 -2.58
CA THR A 66 23.87 -17.07 -2.53
C THR A 66 24.49 -16.92 -1.14
N LYS A 67 24.33 -15.76 -0.49
CA LYS A 67 24.83 -15.52 0.88
C LYS A 67 24.22 -16.43 1.94
N VAL A 68 23.00 -16.93 1.69
CA VAL A 68 22.31 -17.89 2.57
C VAL A 68 22.46 -19.34 2.10
N ASN A 69 23.52 -19.65 1.34
CA ASN A 69 23.91 -21.00 0.91
C ASN A 69 22.88 -21.78 0.08
N VAL A 70 22.06 -21.09 -0.72
CA VAL A 70 21.18 -21.76 -1.68
C VAL A 70 21.98 -22.32 -2.86
N LYS A 71 21.80 -23.61 -3.16
CA LYS A 71 22.47 -24.28 -4.29
C LYS A 71 22.19 -23.57 -5.63
N PRO A 72 23.22 -23.30 -6.47
CA PRO A 72 23.07 -22.58 -7.74
C PRO A 72 22.04 -23.18 -8.72
N SER A 73 21.89 -24.51 -8.73
CA SER A 73 20.95 -25.21 -9.61
C SER A 73 19.47 -24.89 -9.29
N LYS A 74 19.13 -24.74 -8.01
CA LYS A 74 17.77 -24.35 -7.57
C LYS A 74 17.50 -22.86 -7.82
N LEU A 75 18.56 -22.06 -7.84
CA LEU A 75 18.50 -20.61 -7.92
C LEU A 75 18.10 -20.11 -9.32
N ARG A 76 18.59 -20.73 -10.40
CA ARG A 76 18.18 -20.39 -11.78
C ARG A 76 16.68 -20.64 -12.02
N SER A 77 16.19 -21.82 -11.62
CA SER A 77 14.78 -22.19 -11.79
C SER A 77 13.85 -21.28 -10.98
N ALA A 78 14.25 -20.98 -9.75
CA ALA A 78 13.54 -20.06 -8.87
C ALA A 78 13.44 -18.64 -9.45
N LEU A 79 14.57 -18.08 -9.90
CA LEU A 79 14.61 -16.73 -10.48
C LEU A 79 13.81 -16.63 -11.78
N LYS A 80 13.98 -17.60 -12.70
CA LYS A 80 13.23 -17.60 -13.98
C LYS A 80 11.72 -17.60 -13.71
N SER A 81 11.26 -18.43 -12.78
CA SER A 81 9.85 -18.53 -12.45
C SER A 81 9.33 -17.28 -11.70
N ALA A 82 10.11 -16.73 -10.76
CA ALA A 82 9.72 -15.52 -10.02
C ALA A 82 9.59 -14.30 -10.97
N LEU A 83 10.54 -14.13 -11.89
CA LEU A 83 10.56 -13.00 -12.82
C LEU A 83 9.43 -13.05 -13.87
N THR A 84 8.87 -14.24 -14.15
CA THR A 84 7.72 -14.38 -15.09
C THR A 84 6.39 -13.88 -14.54
N GLY A 85 6.33 -13.44 -13.27
CA GLY A 85 5.19 -12.70 -12.74
C GLY A 85 3.94 -13.53 -12.39
N ARG A 86 3.97 -14.86 -12.57
CA ARG A 86 2.86 -15.75 -12.17
C ARG A 86 2.91 -16.05 -10.66
N TYR A 87 2.46 -15.09 -9.85
CA TYR A 87 2.50 -15.21 -8.38
C TYR A 87 1.28 -15.95 -7.82
N GLY A 88 1.41 -17.25 -7.58
CA GLY A 88 0.42 -18.07 -6.85
C GLY A 88 0.69 -18.26 -5.35
N TYR A 89 1.65 -17.52 -4.77
CA TYR A 89 2.18 -17.78 -3.42
C TYR A 89 1.80 -16.67 -2.42
N ALA A 90 0.52 -16.31 -2.42
CA ALA A 90 -0.07 -15.57 -1.31
C ALA A 90 -0.05 -16.44 -0.04
N CYS A 91 -0.23 -15.82 1.14
CA CYS A 91 -0.24 -16.55 2.43
C CYS A 91 -1.10 -17.84 2.44
N PRO A 92 -2.24 -17.94 1.73
CA PRO A 92 -2.97 -19.20 1.57
C PRO A 92 -2.15 -20.37 1.01
N GLY A 93 -1.37 -20.14 -0.06
CA GLY A 93 -0.55 -21.19 -0.67
C GLY A 93 0.70 -21.55 0.15
N LEU A 94 1.11 -20.70 1.10
CA LEU A 94 2.18 -21.01 2.05
C LEU A 94 1.66 -21.84 3.23
N GLU A 95 0.45 -21.54 3.70
CA GLU A 95 -0.27 -22.27 4.74
C GLU A 95 -0.60 -23.69 4.30
N GLU A 96 -1.19 -23.88 3.10
CA GLU A 96 -1.48 -25.20 2.52
C GLU A 96 -0.24 -26.08 2.37
N LYS A 97 0.94 -25.47 2.18
CA LYS A 97 2.22 -26.16 2.03
C LYS A 97 2.95 -26.39 3.36
N GLY A 98 2.38 -25.98 4.50
CA GLY A 98 3.00 -26.11 5.81
C GLY A 98 4.26 -25.25 5.99
N LEU A 99 4.39 -24.17 5.20
CA LEU A 99 5.52 -23.25 5.22
C LEU A 99 5.21 -21.96 5.99
N CYS A 100 4.03 -21.89 6.61
CA CYS A 100 3.65 -20.78 7.48
C CYS A 100 4.42 -20.88 8.81
N LEU A 101 4.95 -19.76 9.31
CA LEU A 101 5.53 -19.68 10.65
C LEU A 101 4.49 -19.86 11.77
N PHE A 102 3.22 -19.64 11.45
CA PHE A 102 2.09 -19.71 12.36
C PHE A 102 1.23 -20.93 12.00
N LYS A 103 0.52 -21.48 12.99
CA LYS A 103 -0.41 -22.61 12.78
C LYS A 103 -1.48 -22.28 11.75
N SER A 104 -1.94 -21.04 11.73
CA SER A 104 -2.83 -20.49 10.72
C SER A 104 -2.31 -19.14 10.24
N ARG A 105 -2.59 -18.77 8.99
CA ARG A 105 -2.26 -17.44 8.45
C ARG A 105 -2.97 -16.33 9.21
N PHE A 106 -4.12 -16.61 9.82
CA PHE A 106 -4.88 -15.63 10.61
C PHE A 106 -4.22 -15.33 11.96
N ASP A 107 -3.36 -16.22 12.44
CA ASP A 107 -2.56 -15.99 13.66
C ASP A 107 -1.28 -15.20 13.36
N CYS A 108 -0.99 -14.94 12.08
CA CYS A 108 0.19 -14.18 11.67
C CYS A 108 -0.08 -12.68 11.85
N TRP A 109 0.57 -12.07 12.84
CA TRP A 109 0.48 -10.62 13.08
C TRP A 109 0.80 -9.80 11.83
N TRP A 110 1.72 -10.27 10.96
CA TRP A 110 2.02 -9.60 9.70
C TRP A 110 0.90 -9.73 8.67
N PHE A 111 0.19 -10.86 8.64
CA PHE A 111 -0.96 -11.04 7.76
C PHE A 111 -2.16 -10.21 8.21
N ASP A 112 -2.32 -10.01 9.52
CA ASP A 112 -3.33 -9.13 10.12
C ASP A 112 -2.99 -7.64 9.95
N LYS A 113 -1.72 -7.27 10.15
CA LYS A 113 -1.29 -5.86 10.24
C LYS A 113 -0.72 -5.27 8.94
N ILE A 114 -0.22 -6.09 8.00
CA ILE A 114 0.44 -5.57 6.79
C ILE A 114 -0.49 -5.76 5.59
N PRO A 115 -0.94 -4.67 4.94
CA PRO A 115 -2.01 -4.77 3.97
C PRO A 115 -1.54 -5.54 2.74
N ARG A 116 -2.39 -6.45 2.25
CA ARG A 116 -2.16 -7.28 1.06
C ARG A 116 -1.89 -6.42 -0.17
N GLU A 117 -1.29 -7.01 -1.19
CA GLU A 117 -1.07 -6.34 -2.48
C GLU A 117 -2.41 -6.00 -3.17
N SER A 118 -3.44 -6.84 -2.97
CA SER A 118 -4.84 -6.55 -3.31
C SER A 118 -5.52 -5.51 -2.41
N GLN A 119 -4.87 -5.08 -1.32
CA GLN A 119 -5.28 -3.95 -0.47
C GLN A 119 -4.40 -2.71 -0.72
N LYS A 120 -3.43 -2.75 -1.66
CA LYS A 120 -2.72 -1.53 -2.11
C LYS A 120 -3.65 -0.55 -2.81
N GLU A 121 -4.70 -1.04 -3.46
CA GLU A 121 -5.62 -0.23 -4.25
C GLU A 121 -6.41 0.78 -3.39
N TRP A 122 -6.56 0.56 -2.07
CA TRP A 122 -7.43 1.36 -1.20
C TRP A 122 -6.72 1.94 0.04
N ARG A 123 -5.48 2.44 -0.11
CA ARG A 123 -4.72 2.97 1.03
C ARG A 123 -5.01 4.45 1.28
N GLU A 124 -5.97 4.73 2.14
CA GLU A 124 -6.24 6.10 2.59
C GLU A 124 -5.08 6.69 3.41
N ASP A 125 -4.34 5.84 4.14
CA ASP A 125 -3.21 6.26 4.98
C ASP A 125 -1.96 6.65 4.16
N ASP A 126 -1.94 6.34 2.87
CA ASP A 126 -0.85 6.73 1.97
C ASP A 126 -0.76 8.27 1.85
N PHE A 127 -1.83 9.01 2.16
CA PHE A 127 -1.80 10.47 2.28
C PHE A 127 -0.75 10.93 3.28
N TRP A 128 -0.75 10.34 4.47
CA TRP A 128 0.20 10.65 5.55
C TRP A 128 1.56 10.03 5.29
N ARG A 129 1.57 8.77 4.83
CA ARG A 129 2.80 8.01 4.55
C ARG A 129 3.69 8.69 3.51
N TYR A 130 3.11 9.31 2.49
CA TYR A 130 3.84 10.01 1.44
C TYR A 130 4.11 11.49 1.76
N HIS A 131 3.84 11.92 3.01
CA HIS A 131 4.09 13.28 3.47
C HIS A 131 3.39 14.34 2.59
N TRP A 132 2.20 14.02 2.06
CA TRP A 132 1.41 14.98 1.28
C TRP A 132 1.08 16.27 2.03
N PRO A 133 0.79 16.27 3.36
CA PRO A 133 0.55 17.51 4.09
C PRO A 133 1.67 18.55 3.95
N ASP A 134 2.92 18.09 4.01
CA ASP A 134 4.11 18.96 3.90
C ASP A 134 4.22 19.58 2.51
N LYS A 135 3.83 18.83 1.47
CA LYS A 135 3.90 19.26 0.06
C LYS A 135 2.74 20.19 -0.34
N LEU A 136 1.56 19.98 0.24
CA LEU A 136 0.33 20.70 -0.14
C LEU A 136 0.15 22.01 0.64
N GLY A 137 0.65 22.06 1.87
CA GLY A 137 0.35 23.10 2.85
C GLY A 137 -1.03 22.90 3.51
N SER A 138 -1.27 23.64 4.59
CA SER A 138 -2.42 23.44 5.48
C SER A 138 -3.78 23.49 4.75
N ALA A 139 -4.06 24.56 4.00
CA ALA A 139 -5.38 24.75 3.38
C ALA A 139 -5.74 23.64 2.37
N ARG A 140 -4.78 23.21 1.54
CA ARG A 140 -5.02 22.15 0.54
C ARG A 140 -5.14 20.78 1.20
N SER A 141 -4.38 20.53 2.26
CA SER A 141 -4.48 19.30 3.04
C SER A 141 -5.84 19.18 3.71
N MET A 142 -6.32 20.27 4.34
CA MET A 142 -7.65 20.33 4.93
C MET A 142 -8.75 20.12 3.90
N LEU A 143 -8.58 20.66 2.68
CA LEU A 143 -9.55 20.45 1.60
C LEU A 143 -9.59 19.00 1.13
N TYR A 144 -8.44 18.34 0.96
CA TYR A 144 -8.38 16.91 0.63
C TYR A 144 -9.05 16.04 1.69
N LEU A 145 -8.75 16.30 2.97
CA LEU A 145 -9.34 15.58 4.10
C LEU A 145 -10.85 15.84 4.21
N ALA A 146 -11.32 17.04 3.88
CA ALA A 146 -12.74 17.36 3.85
C ALA A 146 -13.50 16.55 2.79
N ILE A 147 -12.93 16.33 1.60
CA ILE A 147 -13.54 15.47 0.57
C ILE A 147 -13.77 14.06 1.13
N ARG A 148 -12.74 13.47 1.75
CA ARG A 148 -12.83 12.17 2.43
C ARG A 148 -13.91 12.17 3.51
N GLN A 149 -13.99 13.22 4.32
CA GLN A 149 -14.99 13.31 5.37
C GLN A 149 -16.42 13.41 4.81
N VAL A 150 -16.61 14.14 3.70
CA VAL A 150 -17.92 14.25 3.04
C VAL A 150 -18.34 12.91 2.43
N GLU A 151 -17.43 12.14 1.83
CA GLU A 151 -17.73 10.77 1.37
C GLU A 151 -18.26 9.91 2.52
N LYS A 152 -17.55 9.90 3.66
CA LYS A 152 -17.97 9.16 4.87
C LYS A 152 -19.33 9.58 5.37
N LEU A 153 -19.59 10.89 5.48
CA LEU A 153 -20.87 11.43 5.94
C LEU A 153 -22.04 11.08 5.00
N LYS A 154 -21.78 10.87 3.71
CA LYS A 154 -22.79 10.46 2.73
C LYS A 154 -22.87 8.94 2.53
N GLY A 155 -22.05 8.16 3.23
CA GLY A 155 -21.98 6.70 3.05
C GLY A 155 -21.40 6.26 1.71
N TYR A 156 -20.66 7.13 1.03
CA TYR A 156 -19.99 6.78 -0.23
C TYR A 156 -18.69 6.04 0.03
N GLN A 157 -18.38 5.09 -0.86
CA GLN A 157 -17.06 4.46 -0.89
C GLN A 157 -16.02 5.51 -1.29
N ALA A 158 -14.78 5.34 -0.81
CA ALA A 158 -13.67 6.18 -1.21
C ALA A 158 -13.56 6.25 -2.74
N GLY A 159 -13.18 7.40 -3.30
CA GLY A 159 -13.02 7.54 -4.75
C GLY A 159 -14.32 7.39 -5.57
N SER A 160 -15.48 7.37 -4.91
CA SER A 160 -16.77 7.48 -5.61
C SER A 160 -16.97 8.89 -6.16
N ARG A 161 -17.84 9.05 -7.15
CA ARG A 161 -18.25 10.38 -7.62
C ARG A 161 -18.97 11.13 -6.52
N LEU A 162 -18.35 12.19 -6.02
CA LEU A 162 -18.90 13.03 -4.97
C LEU A 162 -19.44 14.33 -5.57
N TYR A 163 -20.76 14.50 -5.49
CA TYR A 163 -21.42 15.79 -5.75
C TYR A 163 -21.50 16.61 -4.45
N VAL A 164 -20.85 17.76 -4.43
CA VAL A 164 -20.67 18.58 -3.21
C VAL A 164 -20.86 20.07 -3.50
N SER A 165 -21.47 20.79 -2.55
CA SER A 165 -21.57 22.25 -2.63
C SER A 165 -20.36 22.92 -2.00
N TRP A 166 -20.09 24.15 -2.42
CA TRP A 166 -18.99 24.95 -1.87
C TRP A 166 -19.18 25.23 -0.37
N ASP A 167 -20.43 25.46 0.05
CA ASP A 167 -20.81 25.62 1.45
C ASP A 167 -20.49 24.37 2.28
N GLN A 168 -20.74 23.19 1.72
CA GLN A 168 -20.43 21.93 2.40
C GLN A 168 -18.91 21.75 2.55
N LEU A 169 -18.14 22.02 1.50
CA LEU A 169 -16.67 21.96 1.58
C LEU A 169 -16.12 22.99 2.57
N GLN A 170 -16.61 24.23 2.55
CA GLN A 170 -16.18 25.28 3.49
C GLN A 170 -16.45 24.86 4.94
N ARG A 171 -17.66 24.37 5.23
CA ARG A 171 -18.05 23.96 6.59
C ARG A 171 -17.19 22.80 7.11
N VAL A 172 -16.89 21.82 6.27
CA VAL A 172 -16.14 20.62 6.69
C VAL A 172 -14.63 20.88 6.74
N SER A 173 -14.09 21.67 5.80
CA SER A 173 -12.65 21.94 5.74
C SER A 173 -12.19 23.10 6.64
N GLY A 174 -13.10 24.03 6.99
CA GLY A 174 -12.73 25.31 7.61
C GLY A 174 -12.01 26.28 6.68
N VAL A 175 -11.85 25.91 5.40
CA VAL A 175 -11.13 26.70 4.40
C VAL A 175 -12.05 27.78 3.82
N ASN A 176 -11.55 29.01 3.68
CA ASN A 176 -12.30 30.12 3.12
C ASN A 176 -12.89 29.77 1.74
N ARG A 177 -14.16 30.11 1.49
CA ARG A 177 -14.84 29.84 0.20
C ARG A 177 -14.03 30.27 -1.02
N GLN A 178 -13.35 31.41 -0.94
CA GLN A 178 -12.55 31.97 -2.05
C GLN A 178 -11.35 31.08 -2.41
N THR A 179 -10.83 30.28 -1.47
CA THR A 179 -9.67 29.42 -1.67
C THR A 179 -10.04 27.98 -2.02
N ILE A 180 -11.32 27.62 -2.01
CA ILE A 180 -11.79 26.27 -2.37
C ILE A 180 -11.53 25.97 -3.85
N LYS A 181 -11.96 26.84 -4.78
CA LYS A 181 -11.76 26.62 -6.22
C LYS A 181 -10.28 26.42 -6.57
N PRO A 182 -9.39 27.36 -6.20
CA PRO A 182 -7.98 27.23 -6.55
C PRO A 182 -7.33 26.04 -5.83
N GLY A 183 -7.84 25.68 -4.64
CA GLY A 183 -7.44 24.49 -3.91
C GLY A 183 -7.79 23.19 -4.64
N LEU A 184 -9.02 23.05 -5.15
CA LEU A 184 -9.45 21.87 -5.92
C LEU A 184 -8.69 21.76 -7.24
N GLU A 185 -8.51 22.86 -7.97
CA GLU A 185 -7.72 22.90 -9.21
C GLU A 185 -6.25 22.51 -8.97
N ALA A 186 -5.67 22.93 -7.85
CA ALA A 186 -4.31 22.53 -7.48
C ALA A 186 -4.20 21.04 -7.12
N LEU A 187 -5.18 20.50 -6.38
CA LEU A 187 -5.23 19.08 -6.03
C LEU A 187 -5.42 18.19 -7.28
N GLU A 188 -6.22 18.65 -8.25
CA GLU A 188 -6.39 17.98 -9.54
C GLU A 188 -5.10 18.00 -10.36
N LYS A 189 -4.44 19.17 -10.47
CA LYS A 189 -3.17 19.30 -11.19
C LYS A 189 -2.08 18.36 -10.66
N ILE A 190 -2.09 18.09 -9.36
CA ILE A 190 -1.14 17.21 -8.68
C ILE A 190 -1.57 15.73 -8.76
N GLY A 191 -2.78 15.44 -9.25
CA GLY A 191 -3.27 14.08 -9.45
C GLY A 191 -3.81 13.41 -8.18
N LEU A 192 -4.23 14.17 -7.17
CA LEU A 192 -4.88 13.61 -5.97
C LEU A 192 -6.39 13.44 -6.12
N ILE A 193 -7.00 14.20 -7.02
CA ILE A 193 -8.43 14.17 -7.32
C ILE A 193 -8.67 14.36 -8.83
N THR A 194 -9.87 14.04 -9.29
CA THR A 194 -10.45 14.65 -10.50
C THR A 194 -11.51 15.65 -10.07
N TYR A 195 -11.63 16.76 -10.79
CA TYR A 195 -12.49 17.87 -10.43
C TYR A 195 -13.26 18.38 -11.64
N LYS A 196 -14.59 18.47 -11.51
CA LYS A 196 -15.42 19.17 -12.49
C LYS A 196 -16.16 20.31 -11.79
N PRO A 197 -15.90 21.57 -12.17
CA PRO A 197 -16.57 22.71 -11.58
C PRO A 197 -18.07 22.64 -11.84
N GLY A 198 -18.86 22.87 -10.80
CA GLY A 198 -20.31 23.02 -10.95
C GLY A 198 -20.67 24.25 -11.79
N GLN A 199 -21.77 24.17 -12.53
CA GLN A 199 -22.29 25.30 -13.31
C GLN A 199 -23.32 26.09 -12.52
N LYS A 200 -23.16 27.41 -12.49
CA LYS A 200 -24.16 28.31 -11.92
C LYS A 200 -25.48 28.14 -12.69
N ARG A 201 -26.58 28.26 -11.95
CA ARG A 201 -27.92 28.24 -12.51
C ARG A 201 -28.06 29.42 -13.48
N VAL A 202 -28.22 29.13 -14.77
CA VAL A 202 -28.66 30.11 -15.77
C VAL A 202 -30.19 30.03 -15.82
N LYS A 203 -30.87 31.15 -16.05
CA LYS A 203 -32.35 31.26 -16.00
C LYS A 203 -32.99 30.09 -16.79
N GLY A 204 -33.72 29.22 -16.09
CA GLY A 204 -34.39 28.04 -16.68
C GLY A 204 -33.69 26.68 -16.48
N SER A 205 -32.41 26.61 -16.08
CA SER A 205 -31.71 25.34 -15.81
C SER A 205 -31.69 24.97 -14.32
N LYS A 206 -31.46 23.69 -14.00
CA LYS A 206 -31.03 23.25 -12.67
C LYS A 206 -29.50 23.40 -12.64
N GLY A 207 -28.95 24.15 -11.69
CA GLY A 207 -27.49 24.27 -11.55
C GLY A 207 -26.85 22.91 -11.32
N LEU A 208 -25.63 22.71 -11.83
CA LEU A 208 -24.89 21.47 -11.63
C LEU A 208 -24.00 21.61 -10.40
N ALA A 209 -24.08 20.65 -9.49
CA ALA A 209 -23.19 20.58 -8.33
C ALA A 209 -21.74 20.31 -8.79
N THR A 210 -20.77 20.75 -8.00
CA THR A 210 -19.37 20.41 -8.22
C THR A 210 -19.19 18.90 -8.05
N GLU A 211 -18.51 18.26 -9.00
CA GLU A 211 -18.14 16.84 -8.95
C GLU A 211 -16.67 16.74 -8.55
N VAL A 212 -16.38 15.94 -7.53
CA VAL A 212 -15.02 15.63 -7.07
C VAL A 212 -14.89 14.13 -6.94
N VAL A 213 -13.76 13.57 -7.37
CA VAL A 213 -13.45 12.14 -7.18
C VAL A 213 -12.03 12.03 -6.65
N ARG A 214 -11.81 11.40 -5.50
CA ARG A 214 -10.44 11.13 -5.04
C ARG A 214 -9.80 10.07 -5.92
N ILE A 215 -8.52 10.27 -6.26
CA ILE A 215 -7.73 9.26 -6.94
C ILE A 215 -7.24 8.27 -5.89
N ILE A 216 -7.64 7.02 -6.07
CA ILE A 216 -7.36 5.90 -5.18
C ILE A 216 -6.86 4.74 -6.05
N PRO A 217 -5.68 4.15 -5.76
CA PRO A 217 -4.79 4.44 -4.63
C PRO A 217 -4.14 5.82 -4.72
N ILE A 218 -3.81 6.40 -3.55
CA ILE A 218 -3.17 7.71 -3.47
C ILE A 218 -1.80 7.63 -4.16
N PRO A 219 -1.50 8.47 -5.17
CA PRO A 219 -0.23 8.42 -5.88
C PRO A 219 0.92 8.88 -4.99
N LYS A 220 2.12 8.39 -5.33
CA LYS A 220 3.35 8.93 -4.78
C LYS A 220 3.66 10.28 -5.43
N PRO A 221 4.06 11.29 -4.65
CA PRO A 221 4.48 12.59 -5.16
C PRO A 221 5.86 12.56 -5.83
#